data_AF-A0A0G1TNJ1-F1
#
_entry.id   AF-A0A0G1TNJ1-F1
#
_cell.length_a   1.000
_cell.length_b   1.000
_cell.length_c   1.000
_cell.angle_alpha   90.00
_cell.angle_beta   90.00
_cell.angle_gamma   90.00
#
_symmetry.space_group_name_H-M   'P 1'
#
loop_
_entity.id
_entity.type
_entity.pdbx_description
1 polymer ?
#
loop_
_entity_poly.entity_id
_entity_poly.type
_entity_poly.pdbx_seq_one_letter_code
_entity_poly.pdbx_strand_id
1 'polypeptide(L)'
;MKEIVRMQGGDPDIDHNRLMPGKFSFDMKSSQKGRISHLHNAQITVICRILGCPTDKKAGMFLVRKLEDVVDKGDILCTLYSSDQWRLKEAVATLKSVPVYTVE
;
A
#
# COMPACT_ATOMS: atom_id res chain seq x y z
N MET A 1 -15.69 -10.46 16.78
CA MET A 1 -14.86 -10.91 15.64
C MET A 1 -14.40 -12.36 15.77
N LYS A 2 -13.80 -12.76 16.91
CA LYS A 2 -13.32 -14.16 17.13
C LYS A 2 -14.39 -15.23 16.86
N GLU A 3 -15.62 -15.00 17.30
CA GLU A 3 -16.76 -15.91 17.04
C GLU A 3 -17.05 -16.05 15.54
N ILE A 4 -17.08 -14.94 14.78
CA ILE A 4 -17.28 -14.97 13.32
C ILE A 4 -16.15 -15.75 12.63
N VAL A 5 -14.89 -15.49 13.02
CA VAL A 5 -13.71 -16.18 12.46
C VAL A 5 -13.83 -17.69 12.70
N ARG A 6 -14.19 -18.10 13.92
CA ARG A 6 -14.43 -19.51 14.27
C ARG A 6 -15.56 -20.11 13.43
N MET A 7 -16.68 -19.41 13.29
CA MET A 7 -17.83 -19.87 12.49
C MET A 7 -17.51 -19.99 10.99
N GLN A 8 -16.52 -19.23 10.49
CA GLN A 8 -16.03 -19.31 9.11
C GLN A 8 -14.86 -20.29 8.92
N GLY A 9 -14.47 -21.05 9.96
CA GLY A 9 -13.41 -22.06 9.91
C GLY A 9 -11.98 -21.51 10.03
N GLY A 10 -11.82 -20.25 10.47
CA GLY A 10 -10.51 -19.66 10.76
C GLY A 10 -10.04 -19.88 12.20
N ASP A 11 -8.78 -19.54 12.46
CA ASP A 11 -8.19 -19.52 13.81
C ASP A 11 -8.67 -18.26 14.58
N PRO A 12 -9.50 -18.39 15.63
CA PRO A 12 -10.01 -17.23 16.39
C PRO A 12 -8.92 -16.54 17.23
N ASP A 13 -7.78 -17.19 17.44
CA ASP A 13 -6.65 -16.66 18.19
C ASP A 13 -5.52 -16.19 17.25
N ILE A 14 -5.81 -16.03 15.96
CA ILE A 14 -4.89 -15.41 15.02
C ILE A 14 -4.54 -13.98 15.45
N ASP A 15 -3.24 -13.71 15.46
CA ASP A 15 -2.69 -12.39 15.79
C ASP A 15 -2.21 -11.67 14.54
N HIS A 16 -2.26 -10.33 14.56
CA HIS A 16 -1.86 -9.51 13.42
C HIS A 16 -0.41 -9.73 13.01
N ASN A 17 0.49 -10.10 13.94
CA ASN A 17 1.89 -10.36 13.64
C ASN A 17 2.10 -11.61 12.77
N ARG A 18 1.11 -12.50 12.69
CA ARG A 18 1.14 -13.65 11.78
C ARG A 18 0.82 -13.28 10.32
N LEU A 19 0.22 -12.11 10.09
CA LEU A 19 -0.11 -11.61 8.77
C LEU A 19 1.06 -10.78 8.23
N MET A 20 1.93 -11.42 7.46
CA MET A 20 3.08 -10.75 6.85
C MET A 20 2.76 -10.28 5.42
N PRO A 21 3.07 -9.02 5.08
CA PRO A 21 2.96 -8.53 3.70
C PRO A 21 4.01 -9.20 2.80
N GLY A 22 3.97 -8.84 1.52
CA GLY A 22 4.87 -9.38 0.49
C GLY A 22 6.34 -9.14 0.84
N LYS A 23 7.19 -10.11 0.49
CA LYS A 23 8.63 -10.07 0.83
C LYS A 23 9.39 -8.95 0.12
N PHE A 24 8.87 -8.45 -1.00
CA PHE A 24 9.44 -7.31 -1.70
C PHE A 24 8.62 -6.07 -1.37
N SER A 25 9.32 -4.99 -1.03
CA SER A 25 8.70 -3.72 -0.72
C SER A 25 9.42 -2.54 -1.37
N PHE A 26 8.68 -1.44 -1.52
CA PHE A 26 9.21 -0.16 -1.98
C PHE A 26 8.52 0.99 -1.26
N ASP A 27 9.30 1.89 -0.67
CA ASP A 27 8.80 3.10 -0.02
C ASP A 27 8.75 4.27 -1.00
N MET A 28 7.55 4.76 -1.26
CA MET A 28 7.36 5.98 -2.04
C MET A 28 7.58 7.18 -1.14
N LYS A 29 8.63 7.96 -1.43
CA LYS A 29 8.99 9.16 -0.66
C LYS A 29 8.44 10.42 -1.31
N SER A 30 8.11 11.43 -0.50
CA SER A 30 7.72 12.75 -0.97
C SER A 30 8.88 13.42 -1.69
N SER A 31 8.62 13.96 -2.89
CA SER A 31 9.60 14.72 -3.67
C SER A 31 9.81 16.14 -3.14
N GLN A 32 8.86 16.66 -2.34
CA GLN A 32 8.86 18.02 -1.82
C GLN A 32 8.23 18.11 -0.43
N LYS A 33 8.45 19.26 0.23
CA LYS A 33 7.71 19.64 1.42
C LYS A 33 6.34 20.17 1.02
N GLY A 34 5.29 19.85 1.78
CA GLY A 34 3.96 20.37 1.56
C GLY A 34 2.91 19.67 2.41
N ARG A 35 1.65 19.87 2.06
CA ARG A 35 0.48 19.19 2.63
C ARG A 35 -0.14 18.28 1.58
N ILE A 36 -0.58 17.10 2.01
CA ILE A 36 -1.31 16.19 1.11
C ILE A 36 -2.71 16.75 0.85
N SER A 37 -2.92 17.27 -0.36
CA SER A 37 -4.20 17.85 -0.77
C SER A 37 -5.16 16.81 -1.34
N HIS A 38 -4.64 15.73 -1.96
CA HIS A 38 -5.46 14.69 -2.59
C HIS A 38 -4.84 13.29 -2.51
N LEU A 39 -5.73 12.30 -2.42
CA LEU A 39 -5.47 10.86 -2.49
C LEU A 39 -6.32 10.24 -3.60
N HIS A 40 -5.68 9.71 -4.64
CA HIS A 40 -6.36 9.23 -5.85
C HIS A 40 -6.77 7.75 -5.74
N ASN A 41 -7.94 7.47 -5.17
CA ASN A 41 -8.42 6.09 -4.92
C ASN A 41 -8.44 5.16 -6.15
N ALA A 42 -8.82 5.68 -7.32
CA ALA A 42 -8.81 4.92 -8.56
C ALA A 42 -7.38 4.47 -8.93
N GLN A 43 -6.41 5.36 -8.71
CA GLN A 43 -5.00 5.11 -8.99
C GLN A 43 -4.39 4.14 -7.99
N ILE A 44 -4.72 4.26 -6.70
CA ILE A 44 -4.36 3.27 -5.67
C ILE A 44 -4.81 1.87 -6.11
N THR A 45 -6.06 1.75 -6.59
CA THR A 45 -6.61 0.47 -7.05
C THR A 45 -5.82 -0.10 -8.23
N VAL A 46 -5.48 0.75 -9.22
CA VAL A 46 -4.65 0.32 -10.37
C VAL A 46 -3.31 -0.21 -9.90
N ILE A 47 -2.60 0.52 -9.04
CA ILE A 47 -1.29 0.11 -8.54
C ILE A 47 -1.39 -1.19 -7.72
N CYS A 48 -2.38 -1.33 -6.84
CA CYS A 48 -2.60 -2.56 -6.07
C CYS A 48 -2.86 -3.78 -6.96
N ARG A 49 -3.60 -3.62 -8.07
CA ARG A 49 -3.82 -4.72 -9.04
C ARG A 49 -2.52 -5.14 -9.72
N ILE A 50 -1.65 -4.19 -10.06
CA ILE A 50 -0.32 -4.48 -10.64
C ILE A 50 0.55 -5.24 -9.63
N LEU A 51 0.54 -4.83 -8.36
CA LEU A 51 1.25 -5.54 -7.28
C LEU A 51 0.79 -6.98 -7.10
N GLY A 52 -0.47 -7.28 -7.45
CA GLY A 52 -1.00 -8.64 -7.48
C GLY A 52 -2.31 -8.85 -6.74
N CYS A 53 -2.91 -7.79 -6.18
CA CYS A 53 -4.21 -7.89 -5.53
C CYS A 53 -5.32 -8.24 -6.55
N PRO A 54 -6.36 -8.99 -6.14
CA PRO A 54 -6.56 -9.60 -4.82
C PRO A 54 -5.97 -11.03 -4.71
N THR A 55 -5.46 -11.59 -5.81
CA THR A 55 -4.99 -12.99 -5.86
C THR A 55 -3.79 -13.23 -4.96
N ASP A 56 -2.83 -12.29 -4.95
CA ASP A 56 -1.76 -12.26 -3.96
C ASP A 56 -2.25 -11.51 -2.71
N LYS A 57 -2.60 -12.26 -1.66
CA LYS A 57 -3.06 -11.72 -0.37
C LYS A 57 -1.97 -10.94 0.38
N LYS A 58 -0.71 -11.10 0.02
CA LYS A 58 0.42 -10.40 0.62
C LYS A 58 0.78 -9.12 -0.16
N ALA A 59 0.28 -8.98 -1.39
CA ALA A 59 0.43 -7.76 -2.16
C ALA A 59 -0.52 -6.68 -1.67
N GLY A 60 -0.11 -5.42 -1.81
CA GLY A 60 -0.94 -4.27 -1.47
C GLY A 60 -0.14 -3.01 -1.19
N MET A 61 -0.85 -1.96 -0.79
CA MET A 61 -0.25 -0.67 -0.47
C MET A 61 -0.62 -0.29 0.96
N PHE A 62 0.38 0.08 1.75
CA PHE A 62 0.20 0.66 3.08
C PHE A 62 0.34 2.17 2.99
N LEU A 63 -0.76 2.90 3.20
CA LEU A 63 -0.78 4.36 3.19
C LEU A 63 -0.27 4.88 4.53
N VAL A 64 0.98 5.34 4.55
CA VAL A 64 1.61 5.90 5.76
C VAL A 64 1.06 7.28 6.07
N ARG A 65 0.83 8.07 5.02
CA ARG A 65 0.28 9.44 5.12
C ARG A 65 -1.14 9.53 4.61
N LYS A 66 -1.93 10.38 5.25
CA LYS A 66 -3.35 10.63 5.01
C LYS A 66 -3.57 12.02 4.44
N LEU A 67 -4.81 12.28 4.01
CA LEU A 67 -5.24 13.61 3.59
C LEU A 67 -4.95 14.63 4.72
N GLU A 68 -4.56 15.85 4.33
CA GLU A 68 -4.18 16.96 5.22
C GLU A 68 -2.89 16.75 6.03
N ASP A 69 -2.20 15.61 5.95
CA ASP A 69 -0.89 15.45 6.59
C ASP A 69 0.14 16.41 5.98
N VAL A 70 0.95 17.02 6.84
CA VAL A 70 2.14 17.79 6.43
C VAL A 70 3.32 16.83 6.32
N VAL A 71 4.04 16.92 5.21
CA VAL A 71 5.19 16.07 4.89
C VAL A 71 6.38 16.92 4.49
N ASP A 72 7.58 16.47 4.85
CA ASP A 72 8.82 17.04 4.33
C ASP A 72 9.34 16.22 3.14
N LYS A 73 10.28 16.81 2.38
CA LYS A 73 10.97 16.10 1.30
C LYS A 73 11.68 14.88 1.87
N GLY A 74 11.40 13.71 1.30
CA GLY A 74 11.96 12.43 1.72
C GLY A 74 11.10 11.62 2.68
N ASP A 75 10.02 12.21 3.23
CA ASP A 75 9.06 11.47 4.06
C ASP A 75 8.39 10.36 3.27
N ILE A 76 8.17 9.20 3.92
CA ILE A 76 7.45 8.08 3.30
C ILE A 76 5.97 8.43 3.23
N LEU A 77 5.41 8.40 2.02
CA LEU A 77 3.99 8.61 1.74
C LEU A 77 3.22 7.30 1.83
N CYS A 78 3.73 6.26 1.16
CA CYS A 78 3.19 4.91 1.22
C CYS A 78 4.27 3.86 0.97
N THR A 79 3.98 2.62 1.36
CA THR A 79 4.82 1.45 1.09
C THR A 79 4.05 0.46 0.22
N LEU A 80 4.66 0.06 -0.88
CA LEU A 80 4.14 -0.97 -1.80
C LEU A 80 4.70 -2.33 -1.35
N TYR A 81 3.88 -3.37 -1.39
CA TYR A 81 4.27 -4.75 -1.10
C TYR A 81 3.85 -5.69 -2.22
N SER A 82 4.69 -6.68 -2.53
CA SER A 82 4.41 -7.74 -3.50
C SER A 82 5.17 -9.02 -3.13
N SER A 83 4.59 -10.18 -3.42
CA SER A 83 5.35 -11.46 -3.36
C SER A 83 6.28 -11.64 -4.55
N ASP A 84 6.07 -10.87 -5.63
CA ASP A 84 6.79 -10.93 -6.91
C ASP A 84 7.57 -9.62 -7.18
N GLN A 85 8.87 -9.74 -7.42
CA GLN A 85 9.76 -8.60 -7.64
C GLN A 85 9.48 -7.88 -8.97
N TRP A 86 9.09 -8.60 -10.01
CA TRP A 86 8.76 -8.03 -11.31
C TRP A 86 7.50 -7.16 -11.20
N ARG A 87 6.46 -7.66 -10.53
CA ARG A 87 5.25 -6.88 -10.27
C ARG A 87 5.51 -5.61 -9.47
N LEU A 88 6.39 -5.68 -8.46
CA LEU A 88 6.79 -4.50 -7.71
C LEU A 88 7.49 -3.47 -8.62
N LYS A 89 8.43 -3.90 -9.45
CA LYS A 89 9.12 -3.01 -10.40
C LYS A 89 8.15 -2.34 -11.36
N GLU A 90 7.19 -3.09 -11.89
CA GLU A 90 6.17 -2.57 -12.82
C GLU A 90 5.27 -1.52 -12.14
N ALA A 91 4.83 -1.81 -10.91
CA ALA A 91 4.05 -0.87 -10.10
C ALA A 91 4.83 0.44 -9.85
N VAL A 92 6.11 0.35 -9.51
CA VAL A 92 6.99 1.51 -9.29
C VAL A 92 7.19 2.33 -10.57
N ALA A 93 7.32 1.66 -11.73
CA ALA A 93 7.40 2.36 -13.00
C ALA A 93 6.10 3.11 -13.33
N THR A 94 4.95 2.49 -13.05
CA THR A 94 3.62 3.05 -13.33
C THR A 94 3.29 4.27 -12.47
N LEU A 95 3.80 4.36 -11.24
CA LEU A 95 3.60 5.52 -10.35
C LEU A 95 4.01 6.86 -10.98
N LYS A 96 4.94 6.85 -11.94
CA LYS A 96 5.36 8.07 -12.66
C LYS A 96 4.26 8.64 -13.55
N SER A 97 3.40 7.79 -14.08
CA SER A 97 2.30 8.18 -14.97
C SER A 97 0.97 8.27 -14.24
N VAL A 98 0.87 7.64 -13.07
CA VAL A 98 -0.37 7.49 -12.28
C VAL A 98 -0.08 7.87 -10.82
N PRO A 99 -0.05 9.17 -10.49
CA PRO A 99 0.39 9.68 -9.19
C PRO A 99 -0.65 9.53 -8.07
N VAL A 100 -0.41 8.61 -7.12
CA VAL A 100 -1.34 8.30 -6.02
C VAL A 100 -1.64 9.48 -5.08
N TYR A 101 -0.70 10.40 -4.91
CA TYR A 101 -0.80 11.55 -4.01
C TYR A 101 -0.61 12.86 -4.76
N THR A 102 -1.30 13.92 -4.31
CA THR A 102 -0.97 15.31 -4.63
C THR A 102 -0.46 16.01 -3.37
N VAL A 103 0.72 16.65 -3.45
CA VAL A 103 1.35 17.39 -2.36
C VAL A 103 1.48 18.85 -2.79
N GLU A 104 0.94 19.77 -1.99
CA GLU A 104 0.90 21.22 -2.25
C GLU A 104 1.65 22.04 -1.18
#